data_AF-A0A3M6TR31-F1
#
_entry.id   AF-A0A3M6TR31-F1
#
_cell.length_a   1.000
_cell.length_b   1.000
_cell.length_c   1.000
_cell.angle_alpha   90.00
_cell.angle_beta   90.00
_cell.angle_gamma   90.00
#
_symmetry.space_group_name_H-M   'P 1'
#
loop_
_entity.id
_entity.type
_entity.pdbx_description
1 polymer ?
#
loop_
_entity_poly.entity_id
_entity_poly.type
_entity_poly.pdbx_seq_one_letter_code
_entity_poly.pdbx_strand_id
1 'polypeptide(L)' 'MAASAVNSRRVPSGDVDEKVLADAIKMTNIAVNLCLSNKFLQAQAKLEPWINESMYHALGYSTIMYLQAMMTFEP' A
#
# COMPACT_ATOMS: atom_id res chain seq x y z
N MET A 1 13.65 -29.45 38.77
CA MET A 1 12.35 -28.92 38.32
C MET A 1 12.45 -27.41 38.19
N ALA A 2 12.48 -26.89 36.96
CA ALA A 2 12.12 -25.51 36.61
C ALA A 2 12.11 -25.43 35.08
N ALA A 3 10.96 -25.73 34.47
CA ALA A 3 10.76 -25.58 33.03
C ALA A 3 10.51 -24.09 32.74
N SER A 4 11.37 -23.52 31.90
CA SER A 4 11.29 -22.14 31.41
C SER A 4 9.98 -21.93 30.66
N ALA A 5 9.19 -20.95 31.10
CA ALA A 5 7.94 -20.57 30.44
C ALA A 5 8.27 -19.96 29.08
N VAL A 6 8.09 -20.76 28.02
CA VAL A 6 8.00 -20.28 26.64
C VAL A 6 6.83 -19.29 26.58
N ASN A 7 7.17 -18.00 26.54
CA ASN A 7 6.25 -16.93 26.24
C ASN A 7 5.83 -17.10 24.77
N SER A 8 4.73 -17.83 24.57
CA SER A 8 4.07 -17.99 23.29
C SER A 8 3.49 -16.65 22.89
N ARG A 9 4.30 -15.82 22.21
CA ARG A 9 3.80 -14.68 21.44
C ARG A 9 2.76 -15.26 20.50
N ARG A 10 1.47 -15.02 20.77
CA ARG A 10 0.40 -15.27 19.81
C ARG A 10 0.78 -14.49 18.55
N VAL A 11 1.21 -15.22 17.52
CA VAL A 11 1.15 -14.72 16.15
C VAL A 11 -0.35 -14.51 15.91
N PRO A 12 -0.81 -13.28 15.62
CA PRO A 12 -2.22 -13.07 15.34
C PRO A 12 -2.58 -13.94 14.14
N SER A 13 -3.57 -14.83 14.32
CA SER A 13 -4.11 -15.65 13.24
C SER A 13 -4.52 -14.71 12.11
N GLY A 14 -3.80 -14.79 10.98
CA GLY A 14 -3.96 -13.91 9.84
C GLY A 14 -5.19 -14.25 9.03
N ASP A 15 -6.38 -14.04 9.58
CA ASP A 15 -7.57 -13.83 8.77
C ASP A 15 -7.41 -12.46 8.12
N VAL A 16 -6.77 -12.45 6.94
CA VAL A 16 -6.78 -11.30 6.05
C VAL A 16 -8.23 -11.14 5.63
N ASP A 17 -8.88 -10.09 6.11
CA ASP A 17 -10.25 -9.78 5.72
C ASP A 17 -10.26 -9.57 4.19
N GLU A 18 -10.76 -10.58 3.46
CA GLU A 18 -10.71 -10.66 2.01
C GLU A 18 -11.32 -9.42 1.36
N LYS A 19 -12.33 -8.84 2.01
CA LYS A 19 -12.98 -7.61 1.57
C LYS A 19 -12.03 -6.41 1.67
N VAL A 20 -11.27 -6.28 2.76
CA VAL A 20 -10.29 -5.19 2.94
C VAL A 20 -9.20 -5.26 1.88
N LEU A 21 -8.72 -6.46 1.57
CA LEU A 21 -7.73 -6.68 0.52
C LEU A 21 -8.28 -6.33 -0.87
N ALA A 22 -9.47 -6.82 -1.21
CA ALA A 22 -10.12 -6.52 -2.49
C ALA A 22 -10.39 -5.02 -2.67
N ASP A 23 -10.83 -4.34 -1.61
CA ASP A 23 -11.06 -2.89 -1.62
C ASP A 23 -9.75 -2.12 -1.83
N ALA A 24 -8.66 -2.54 -1.19
CA ALA A 24 -7.33 -1.93 -1.39
C ALA A 24 -6.84 -2.09 -2.84
N ILE A 25 -6.96 -3.28 -3.42
CA ILE A 25 -6.58 -3.53 -4.83
C ILE A 25 -7.40 -2.67 -5.78
N LYS A 26 -8.71 -2.53 -5.52
CA LYS A 26 -9.61 -1.71 -6.33
C LYS A 26 -9.23 -0.23 -6.24
N MET A 27 -8.94 0.28 -5.04
CA MET A 27 -8.51 1.67 -4.85
C MET A 27 -7.18 1.96 -5.55
N THR A 28 -6.20 1.04 -5.44
CA THR A 28 -4.91 1.16 -6.14
C THR A 28 -5.11 1.12 -7.65
N ASN A 29 -5.96 0.26 -8.21
CA ASN A 29 -6.26 0.27 -9.65
C ASN A 29 -6.80 1.62 -10.14
N ILE A 30 -7.70 2.24 -9.37
CA ILE A 30 -8.24 3.56 -9.72
C ILE A 30 -7.13 4.62 -9.70
N ALA A 31 -6.26 4.60 -8.68
CA ALA A 31 -5.14 5.53 -8.59
C ALA A 31 -4.12 5.34 -9.74
N VAL A 32 -3.82 4.10 -10.12
CA VAL A 32 -2.97 3.80 -11.28
C VAL A 32 -3.60 4.34 -12.57
N ASN A 33 -4.90 4.15 -12.77
CA ASN A 33 -5.60 4.71 -13.93
C ASN A 33 -5.53 6.25 -13.97
N LEU A 34 -5.68 6.91 -12.81
CA LEU A 34 -5.48 8.36 -12.70
C LEU A 34 -4.05 8.77 -13.06
N CYS A 35 -3.05 8.05 -12.57
CA CYS A 35 -1.63 8.27 -12.89
C CYS A 35 -1.38 8.16 -14.40
N LEU A 36 -1.86 7.09 -15.05
CA LEU A 36 -1.72 6.88 -16.49
C LEU A 36 -2.53 7.89 -17.34
N SER A 37 -3.52 8.53 -16.74
CA SER A 37 -4.29 9.63 -17.34
C SER A 37 -3.67 11.02 -17.04
N ASN A 38 -2.40 11.08 -16.61
CA ASN A 38 -1.68 12.29 -16.22
C ASN A 38 -2.27 13.04 -15.00
N LYS A 39 -3.13 12.41 -14.20
CA LYS A 39 -3.75 13.00 -12.99
C LYS A 39 -2.99 12.58 -11.73
N PHE A 40 -1.67 12.81 -11.70
CA PHE A 40 -0.78 12.34 -10.63
C PHE A 40 -1.20 12.83 -9.23
N LEU A 41 -1.53 14.10 -9.08
CA LEU A 41 -1.96 14.65 -7.78
C LEU A 41 -3.24 13.99 -7.25
N GLN A 42 -4.19 13.69 -8.14
CA GLN A 42 -5.43 12.99 -7.76
C GLN A 42 -5.15 11.53 -7.38
N ALA A 43 -4.22 10.88 -8.09
CA ALA A 43 -3.78 9.54 -7.77
C ALA A 43 -3.12 9.47 -6.38
N GLN A 44 -2.25 10.43 -6.06
CA GLN A 44 -1.58 10.54 -4.77
C GLN A 44 -2.55 10.81 -3.62
N ALA A 45 -3.39 11.83 -3.75
CA ALA A 45 -4.39 12.17 -2.73
C ALA A 45 -5.33 11.01 -2.41
N LYS A 46 -5.56 10.10 -3.39
CA LYS A 46 -6.38 8.92 -3.19
C LYS A 46 -5.71 7.84 -2.35
N LEU A 47 -4.38 7.68 -2.44
CA LEU A 47 -3.64 6.63 -1.75
C LEU A 47 -2.99 7.09 -0.44
N GLU A 48 -2.64 8.37 -0.34
CA GLU A 48 -1.94 8.97 0.81
C GLU A 48 -2.53 8.60 2.18
N PRO A 49 -3.86 8.59 2.40
CA PRO A 49 -4.41 8.24 3.71
C PRO A 49 -4.13 6.80 4.15
N TRP A 50 -3.85 5.89 3.21
CA TRP A 50 -3.86 4.45 3.42
C TRP A 50 -2.47 3.81 3.32
N ILE A 51 -1.42 4.60 3.08
CA ILE A 51 -0.07 4.11 2.80
C ILE A 51 0.53 3.28 3.95
N ASN A 52 0.10 3.53 5.20
CA ASN A 52 0.57 2.80 6.37
C ASN A 52 -0.32 1.60 6.75
N GLU A 53 -1.49 1.48 6.11
CA GLU A 53 -2.51 0.49 6.47
C GLU A 53 -2.53 -0.68 5.49
N SER A 54 -2.07 -0.48 4.26
CA SER A 54 -2.12 -1.51 3.23
C SER A 54 -0.95 -1.42 2.26
N MET A 55 -0.28 -2.57 2.09
CA MET A 55 0.85 -2.73 1.19
C MET A 55 0.51 -2.31 -0.25
N TYR A 56 -0.73 -2.51 -0.70
CA TYR A 56 -1.16 -2.11 -2.05
C TYR A 56 -1.24 -0.60 -2.22
N HIS A 57 -1.59 0.14 -1.17
CA HIS A 57 -1.59 1.60 -1.20
C HIS A 57 -0.16 2.14 -1.14
N ALA A 58 0.67 1.58 -0.26
CA ALA A 58 2.09 1.93 -0.17
C ALA A 58 2.81 1.75 -1.51
N LEU A 59 2.67 0.55 -2.11
CA LEU A 59 3.31 0.21 -3.38
C LEU A 59 2.79 1.07 -4.54
N GLY A 60 1.48 1.30 -4.60
CA GLY A 60 0.89 2.18 -5.60
C GLY A 60 1.41 3.61 -5.48
N TYR A 61 1.41 4.16 -4.27
CA TYR A 61 1.87 5.52 -3.99
C TYR A 61 3.36 5.69 -4.31
N SER A 62 4.21 4.77 -3.88
CA SER A 62 5.65 4.81 -4.18
C SER A 62 5.93 4.72 -5.68
N THR A 63 5.17 3.91 -6.42
CA THR A 63 5.31 3.78 -7.87
C THR A 63 4.96 5.10 -8.57
N ILE A 64 3.89 5.76 -8.15
CA ILE A 64 3.48 7.06 -8.70
C ILE A 64 4.54 8.13 -8.42
N MET A 65 5.07 8.19 -7.19
CA MET A 65 6.16 9.10 -6.84
C MET A 65 7.42 8.84 -7.67
N TYR A 66 7.78 7.56 -7.85
CA TYR A 66 8.91 7.17 -8.69
C TYR A 66 8.74 7.67 -10.13
N LEU A 67 7.56 7.48 -10.72
CA LEU A 67 7.28 7.97 -12.08
C LEU A 67 7.40 9.50 -12.18
N GLN A 68 6.89 10.24 -11.19
CA GLN A 68 7.07 11.69 -11.14
C GLN A 68 8.54 12.09 -11.05
N ALA A 69 9.32 11.43 -10.20
CA ALA A 69 10.76 11.68 -10.10
C ALA A 69 11.46 11.41 -11.44
N MET A 70 11.13 10.30 -12.10
CA MET A 70 11.68 9.93 -13.40
C MET A 70 11.39 10.98 -14.49
N MET A 71 10.23 11.64 -14.44
CA MET A 71 9.86 12.69 -15.39
C MET A 71 10.58 14.02 -15.19
N THR A 72 11.25 14.21 -14.03
CA THR A 72 11.99 15.45 -13.73
C THR A 72 13.47 15.38 -14.10
N PHE A 73 13.98 14.21 -14.49
CA PHE A 73 15.36 14.12 -14.97
C PHE A 73 15.45 14.69 -16.39
N GLU A 74 16.29 15.70 -16.56
CA GLU A 74 16.73 16.17 -17.87
C GLU A 74 17.93 15.30 -18.34
N PRO A 75 18.03 14.99 -19.65
CA PRO A 75 19.13 14.18 -20.20
C PRO A 75 20.49 14.88 -20.16
#